data_AF-A0A496DBU0-F1
#
_entry.id   AF-A0A496DBU0-F1
#
_cell.length_a   1.000
_cell.length_b   1.000
_cell.length_c   1.000
_cell.angle_alpha   90.00
_cell.angle_beta   90.00
_cell.angle_gamma   90.00
#
_symmetry.space_group_name_H-M   'P 1'
#
loop_
_entity.id
_entity.type
_entity.pdbx_description
1 polymer ?
#
loop_
_entity_poly.entity_id
_entity_poly.type
_entity_poly.pdbx_seq_one_letter_code
_entity_poly.pdbx_strand_id
1 'polypeptide(L)'
;MNTNQNARHIYKAEDIDWNGLEAAGISKKQLETSGDMELLLQGKETEIAPLKLRTPVISLTMDATLKLVPDGNGRPVMEINGLRQKETPEI
;
A
#
# COMPACT_ATOMS: atom_id res chain seq x y z
N MET A 1 21.88 25.85 2.19
CA MET A 1 20.57 25.19 1.98
C MET A 1 20.80 24.01 1.05
N ASN A 2 20.61 22.78 1.52
CA ASN A 2 20.93 21.57 0.76
C ASN A 2 19.61 20.97 0.25
N THR A 3 19.17 21.36 -0.94
CA THR A 3 17.94 20.87 -1.58
C THR A 3 18.19 19.52 -2.26
N ASN A 4 18.42 18.47 -1.47
CA ASN A 4 18.35 17.09 -1.95
C ASN A 4 16.99 16.49 -1.55
N GLN A 5 15.89 17.11 -1.99
CA GLN A 5 14.52 16.63 -1.73
C GLN A 5 13.91 15.94 -2.96
N ASN A 6 14.72 15.55 -3.94
CA ASN A 6 14.27 14.66 -5.01
C ASN A 6 14.36 13.22 -4.51
N ALA A 7 13.45 12.83 -3.61
CA ALA A 7 13.13 11.42 -3.46
C ALA A 7 12.49 10.99 -4.79
N ARG A 8 13.31 10.45 -5.70
CA ARG A 8 12.88 10.08 -7.04
C ARG A 8 11.78 9.03 -6.93
N HIS A 9 10.62 9.30 -7.52
CA HIS A 9 9.58 8.29 -7.69
C HIS A 9 10.17 7.12 -8.49
N ILE A 10 10.09 5.93 -7.93
CA ILE A 10 10.53 4.69 -8.58
C ILE A 10 9.39 4.04 -9.35
N TYR A 11 8.15 4.29 -8.95
CA TYR A 11 6.94 3.89 -9.66
C TYR A 11 6.24 5.13 -10.22
N LYS A 12 5.60 4.96 -11.37
CA LYS A 12 4.69 5.99 -11.88
C LYS A 12 3.27 5.64 -11.50
N ALA A 13 2.50 6.65 -11.11
CA ALA A 13 1.09 6.45 -10.79
C ALA A 13 0.28 5.89 -11.97
N GLU A 14 0.67 6.17 -13.22
CA GLU A 14 0.01 5.67 -14.43
C GLU A 14 0.19 4.17 -14.67
N ASP A 15 1.24 3.56 -14.10
CA ASP A 15 1.56 2.14 -14.28
C ASP A 15 0.81 1.23 -13.27
N ILE A 16 0.09 1.82 -12.31
CA ILE A 16 -0.64 1.11 -11.26
C ILE A 16 -2.07 0.79 -11.71
N ASP A 17 -2.50 -0.46 -11.50
CA ASP A 17 -3.87 -0.90 -11.78
C ASP A 17 -4.87 -0.36 -10.73
N TRP A 18 -5.22 0.92 -10.85
CA TRP A 18 -6.19 1.56 -9.95
C TRP A 18 -7.58 0.94 -10.00
N ASN A 19 -8.00 0.39 -11.15
CA ASN A 19 -9.30 -0.25 -11.29
C ASN A 19 -9.34 -1.56 -10.51
N GLY A 20 -8.28 -2.36 -10.59
CA GLY A 20 -8.13 -3.59 -9.80
C GLY A 20 -8.09 -3.30 -8.30
N LEU A 21 -7.36 -2.25 -7.89
CA LEU A 21 -7.31 -1.82 -6.48
C LEU A 21 -8.67 -1.35 -5.97
N GLU A 22 -9.39 -0.54 -6.75
CA GLU A 22 -10.74 -0.08 -6.37
C GLU A 22 -11.71 -1.25 -6.24
N ALA A 23 -11.67 -2.22 -7.16
CA ALA A 23 -12.47 -3.44 -7.09
C ALA A 23 -12.15 -4.29 -5.84
N ALA A 24 -10.91 -4.25 -5.36
CA ALA A 24 -10.49 -4.90 -4.11
C ALA A 24 -10.84 -4.08 -2.85
N GLY A 25 -11.28 -2.82 -3.00
CA GLY A 25 -11.65 -1.93 -1.90
C GLY A 25 -10.57 -0.93 -1.47
N ILE A 26 -9.51 -0.76 -2.26
CA ILE A 26 -8.42 0.19 -2.02
C ILE A 26 -8.61 1.42 -2.92
N SER A 27 -8.89 2.57 -2.32
CA SER A 27 -9.18 3.79 -3.07
C SER A 27 -7.93 4.64 -3.30
N LYS A 28 -7.67 4.99 -4.57
CA LYS A 28 -6.63 5.96 -4.95
C LYS A 28 -6.78 7.29 -4.18
N LYS A 29 -8.00 7.83 -4.11
CA LYS A 29 -8.29 9.09 -3.43
C LYS A 29 -7.96 9.04 -1.94
N GLN A 30 -8.18 7.89 -1.28
CA GLN A 30 -7.84 7.72 0.12
C GLN A 30 -6.32 7.79 0.33
N LEU A 31 -5.54 7.10 -0.52
CA LEU A 31 -4.07 7.13 -0.48
C LEU A 31 -3.50 8.53 -0.75
N GLU A 32 -4.13 9.30 -1.65
CA GLU A 32 -3.76 10.70 -1.90
C GLU A 32 -4.08 11.59 -0.69
N THR A 33 -5.23 11.36 -0.06
CA THR A 33 -5.69 12.16 1.09
C THR A 33 -4.88 11.87 2.35
N SER A 34 -4.46 10.62 2.55
CA SER A 34 -3.60 10.23 3.68
C SER A 34 -2.13 10.64 3.50
N GLY A 35 -1.70 10.91 2.26
CA GLY A 35 -0.31 11.17 1.91
C GLY A 35 0.50 9.90 1.62
N ASP A 36 -0.09 8.71 1.78
CA ASP A 36 0.56 7.42 1.54
C ASP A 36 0.96 7.21 0.07
N MET A 37 0.25 7.87 -0.87
CA MET A 37 0.59 7.84 -2.29
C MET A 37 2.06 8.20 -2.53
N GLU A 38 2.57 9.23 -1.86
CA GLU A 38 3.93 9.71 -2.06
C GLU A 38 4.96 8.69 -1.57
N LEU A 39 4.70 8.03 -0.45
CA LEU A 39 5.54 6.96 0.08
C LEU A 39 5.56 5.77 -0.90
N LEU A 40 4.39 5.35 -1.38
CA LEU A 40 4.23 4.24 -2.31
C LEU A 40 5.00 4.49 -3.62
N LEU A 41 4.86 5.67 -4.23
CA LEU A 41 5.57 6.01 -5.46
C LEU A 41 7.09 6.09 -5.28
N GLN A 42 7.57 6.40 -4.08
CA GLN A 42 8.99 6.32 -3.70
C GLN A 42 9.46 4.89 -3.37
N GLY A 43 8.56 3.90 -3.39
CA GLY A 43 8.86 2.51 -3.03
C GLY A 43 8.96 2.24 -1.54
N LYS A 44 8.51 3.19 -0.72
CA LYS A 44 8.46 3.07 0.72
C LYS A 44 7.17 2.39 1.15
N GLU A 45 7.24 1.75 2.30
CA GLU A 45 6.07 1.20 2.97
C GLU A 45 5.30 2.33 3.67
N THR A 46 3.98 2.22 3.70
CA THR A 46 3.10 3.18 4.38
C THR A 46 3.11 2.98 5.88
N GLU A 47 2.51 3.93 6.59
CA GLU A 47 2.13 3.71 7.98
C GLU A 47 1.04 2.65 8.10
N ILE A 48 0.85 2.15 9.32
CA ILE A 48 -0.22 1.20 9.66
C ILE A 48 -1.57 1.90 9.55
N ALA A 49 -2.49 1.29 8.79
CA ALA A 49 -3.86 1.77 8.69
C ALA A 49 -4.87 0.60 8.67
N PRO A 50 -6.11 0.82 9.12
CA PRO A 50 -7.18 -0.15 8.99
C PRO A 50 -7.59 -0.28 7.52
N LEU A 51 -7.45 -1.48 6.97
CA LEU A 51 -7.82 -1.83 5.61
C LEU A 51 -9.11 -2.64 5.59
N LYS A 52 -9.99 -2.36 4.63
CA LYS A 52 -11.17 -3.15 4.32
C LYS A 52 -11.06 -3.72 2.91
N LEU A 53 -10.66 -4.97 2.81
CA LEU A 53 -10.59 -5.69 1.54
C LEU A 53 -11.96 -6.33 1.26
N ARG A 54 -12.50 -6.10 0.07
CA ARG A 54 -13.72 -6.76 -0.41
C ARG A 54 -13.48 -7.40 -1.75
N THR A 55 -13.75 -8.69 -1.80
CA THR A 55 -13.83 -9.48 -3.03
C THR A 55 -15.20 -10.16 -3.07
N PRO A 56 -15.63 -10.75 -4.19
CA PRO A 56 -16.92 -11.45 -4.27
C PRO A 56 -17.10 -12.58 -3.25
N VAL A 57 -16.01 -13.19 -2.77
CA VAL A 57 -16.04 -14.36 -1.87
C VAL A 57 -15.65 -13.99 -0.43
N ILE A 58 -14.80 -12.98 -0.25
CA ILE A 58 -14.16 -12.67 1.04
C ILE A 58 -14.33 -11.17 1.35
N SER A 59 -14.75 -10.87 2.58
CA SER A 59 -14.67 -9.53 3.18
C SER A 59 -13.75 -9.60 4.40
N LEU A 60 -12.68 -8.79 4.39
CA LEU A 60 -11.64 -8.82 5.40
C LEU A 60 -11.39 -7.41 5.93
N THR A 61 -11.27 -7.28 7.24
CA THR A 61 -10.84 -6.05 7.91
C THR A 61 -9.60 -6.36 8.73
N MET A 62 -8.52 -5.63 8.52
CA MET A 62 -7.25 -5.82 9.23
C MET A 62 -6.52 -4.49 9.36
N ASP A 63 -5.62 -4.39 10.34
CA ASP A 63 -4.59 -3.36 10.33
C ASP A 63 -3.40 -3.85 9.50
N ALA A 64 -2.95 -3.03 8.55
CA ALA A 64 -1.89 -3.40 7.63
C ALA A 64 -1.06 -2.18 7.20
N THR A 65 0.15 -2.46 6.72
CA THR A 65 0.94 -1.53 5.91
C THR A 65 0.81 -1.90 4.43
N LEU A 66 1.04 -0.92 3.56
CA LEU A 66 0.98 -1.08 2.10
C LEU A 66 2.34 -0.80 1.48
N LYS A 67 2.68 -1.51 0.40
CA LYS A 67 3.90 -1.27 -0.36
C LYS A 67 3.68 -1.60 -1.83
N LEU A 68 4.34 -0.86 -2.73
CA LEU A 68 4.44 -1.25 -4.13
C LEU A 68 5.69 -2.12 -4.35
N VAL A 69 5.47 -3.29 -4.96
CA VAL A 69 6.52 -4.24 -5.34
C VAL A 69 6.38 -4.59 -6.83
N PRO A 70 7.47 -4.89 -7.55
CA PRO A 70 7.36 -5.35 -8.92
C PRO A 70 6.84 -6.80 -8.96
N ASP A 71 5.95 -7.10 -9.90
CA ASP A 71 5.59 -8.48 -10.25
C ASP A 71 6.71 -9.15 -11.07
N GLY A 72 6.46 -10.39 -11.52
CA GLY A 72 7.40 -11.13 -12.37
C GLY A 72 7.71 -10.48 -13.72
N ASN A 73 6.92 -9.48 -14.14
CA ASN A 73 7.09 -8.70 -15.37
C ASN A 73 7.58 -7.26 -15.09
N GLY A 74 7.89 -6.91 -13.83
CA GLY A 74 8.31 -5.57 -13.43
C GLY A 74 7.18 -4.55 -13.27
N ARG A 75 5.91 -4.97 -13.32
CA ARG A 75 4.75 -4.09 -13.12
C ARG A 75 4.50 -3.87 -11.62
N PRO A 76 4.17 -2.65 -11.18
CA PRO A 76 3.88 -2.41 -9.78
C PRO A 76 2.60 -3.12 -9.32
N VAL A 77 2.70 -3.85 -8.22
CA VAL A 77 1.59 -4.51 -7.52
C VAL A 77 1.55 -4.03 -6.08
N MET A 78 0.35 -3.87 -5.54
CA MET A 78 0.15 -3.52 -4.13
C MET A 78 0.31 -4.77 -3.25
N GLU A 79 1.36 -4.77 -2.43
CA GLU A 79 1.54 -5.70 -1.32
C GLU A 79 0.80 -5.16 -0.09
N ILE A 80 0.06 -6.05 0.59
CA ILE A 80 -0.66 -5.76 1.83
C ILE A 80 -0.03 -6.59 2.94
N ASN A 81 0.64 -5.92 3.88
CA ASN A 81 1.34 -6.55 4.99
C ASN A 81 0.50 -6.42 6.26
N GLY A 82 -0.24 -7.48 6.58
CA GLY A 82 -1.06 -7.54 7.79
C GLY A 82 -0.21 -7.62 9.06
N LEU A 83 -0.68 -6.99 10.13
CA LEU A 83 0.00 -7.07 11.42
C LEU A 83 -0.22 -8.41 12.11
N ARG A 84 0.86 -9.02 12.58
CA ARG A 84 0.79 -10.16 13.49
C ARG A 84 0.66 -9.65 14.93
N GLN A 85 -0.37 -10.09 15.65
CA GLN A 85 -0.40 -9.91 17.10
C GLN A 85 0.83 -10.59 17.70
N LYS A 86 1.62 -9.87 18.51
CA LYS A 86 2.63 -10.51 19.34
C LYS A 86 1.89 -11.43 20.29
N GLU A 87 2.18 -12.73 20.22
CA GLU A 87 1.77 -13.67 21.25
C GLU A 87 2.35 -13.16 22.57
N THR A 88 1.48 -12.70 23.48
CA THR A 88 1.90 -12.41 24.84
C THR A 88 2.30 -13.76 25.43
N PRO A 89 3.56 -13.97 25.86
CA PRO A 89 3.94 -15.23 26.47
C PRO A 89 3.01 -15.48 27.67
N GLU A 90 2.33 -16.62 27.69
CA GLU A 90 1.66 -17.07 28.92
C GLU A 90 2.76 -17.25 29.99
N ILE A 91 2.62 -16.51 31.09
CA ILE A 91 3.57 -16.46 32.20
C ILE A 91 3.41 -17.70 33.07
#